data_AF-A0A401YZ71-F1
#
_entry.id   AF-A0A401YZ71-F1
#
_cell.length_a   1.000
_cell.length_b   1.000
_cell.length_c   1.000
_cell.angle_alpha   90.00
_cell.angle_beta   90.00
_cell.angle_gamma   90.00
#
_symmetry.space_group_name_H-M   'P 1'
#
loop_
_entity.id
_entity.type
_entity.pdbx_description
1 polymer ?
#
loop_
_entity_poly.entity_id
_entity_poly.type
_entity_poly.pdbx_seq_one_letter_code
_entity_poly.pdbx_strand_id
1 'polypeptide(L)'
;MTALPSDAELVKLHTMGKSDLEIAERYGVSKQAVNKRLLNAGIHRRDEILDVNDILRTMWDIKSNPTGTTHHSRYKAQRVKLWLRMRIGDKRLSAAQLVEARKWESRMRASGEVLGYDPETEEGWYYRPRTSADGKLVVAWPADRPRADAQVMGLLELPEEPPEER
;
A
#
# COMPACT_ATOMS: atom_id res chain seq x y z
N MET A 1 4.75 25.08 -28.39
CA MET A 1 4.01 25.16 -27.11
C MET A 1 3.34 23.82 -26.89
N THR A 2 3.88 22.97 -26.02
CA THR A 2 3.25 21.70 -25.63
C THR A 2 2.21 21.99 -24.56
N ALA A 3 0.95 22.06 -24.97
CA ALA A 3 -0.18 22.28 -24.08
C ALA A 3 -0.90 20.96 -23.85
N LEU A 4 -1.12 20.61 -22.58
CA LEU A 4 -2.02 19.52 -22.22
C LEU A 4 -3.42 19.78 -22.81
N PRO A 5 -4.13 18.74 -23.27
CA PRO A 5 -5.48 18.87 -23.79
C PRO A 5 -6.44 19.27 -22.66
N SER A 6 -7.69 19.61 -23.01
CA SER A 6 -8.71 20.00 -22.02
C SER A 6 -8.92 18.91 -20.96
N ASP A 7 -9.41 19.30 -19.79
CA ASP A 7 -9.65 18.35 -18.69
C ASP A 7 -10.64 17.24 -19.12
N ALA A 8 -11.65 17.58 -19.94
CA ALA A 8 -12.59 16.60 -20.50
C ALA A 8 -11.91 15.57 -21.42
N GLU A 9 -10.87 15.97 -22.14
CA GLU A 9 -10.12 15.09 -23.03
C GLU A 9 -9.11 14.23 -22.26
N LEU A 10 -8.50 14.76 -21.18
CA LEU A 10 -7.73 13.95 -20.23
C LEU A 10 -8.59 12.89 -19.55
N VAL A 11 -9.81 13.25 -19.13
CA VAL A 11 -10.81 12.33 -18.57
C VAL A 11 -11.15 11.24 -19.59
N LYS A 12 -11.40 11.60 -20.85
CA LYS A 12 -11.69 10.62 -21.91
C LYS A 12 -10.51 9.67 -22.16
N LEU A 13 -9.28 10.18 -22.23
CA LEU A 13 -8.09 9.34 -22.39
C LEU A 13 -7.89 8.41 -21.21
N HIS A 14 -8.19 8.89 -20.00
CA HIS A 14 -8.18 8.10 -18.78
C HIS A 14 -9.22 6.97 -18.83
N THR A 15 -10.48 7.25 -19.17
CA THR A 15 -11.53 6.23 -19.27
C THR A 15 -11.28 5.22 -20.38
N MET A 16 -10.49 5.57 -21.39
CA MET A 16 -9.99 4.66 -22.41
C MET A 16 -8.79 3.80 -21.96
N GLY A 17 -8.38 3.90 -20.68
CA GLY A 17 -7.32 3.08 -20.08
C GLY A 17 -5.89 3.52 -20.41
N LYS A 18 -5.69 4.74 -20.94
CA LYS A 18 -4.35 5.25 -21.23
C LYS A 18 -3.61 5.63 -19.95
N SER A 19 -2.33 5.26 -19.85
CA SER A 19 -1.46 5.62 -18.73
C SER A 19 -1.00 7.09 -18.77
N ASP A 20 -0.63 7.66 -17.62
CA ASP A 20 -0.17 9.05 -17.53
C ASP A 20 1.10 9.28 -18.35
N LEU A 21 1.90 8.21 -18.51
CA LEU A 21 3.11 8.22 -19.32
C LEU A 21 2.75 8.30 -20.82
N GLU A 22 1.82 7.47 -21.28
CA GLU A 22 1.34 7.52 -22.68
C GLU A 22 0.70 8.88 -23.01
N ILE A 23 -0.07 9.45 -22.08
CA ILE A 23 -0.66 10.78 -22.24
C ILE A 23 0.45 11.84 -22.25
N ALA A 24 1.42 11.75 -21.35
CA ALA A 24 2.54 12.67 -21.26
C ALA A 24 3.38 12.69 -22.55
N GLU A 25 3.72 11.51 -23.08
CA GLU A 25 4.46 11.34 -24.32
C GLU A 25 3.67 11.90 -25.51
N ARG A 26 2.37 11.61 -25.59
CA ARG A 26 1.50 12.10 -26.66
C ARG A 26 1.45 13.63 -26.74
N TYR A 27 1.47 14.33 -25.61
CA TYR A 27 1.34 15.79 -25.55
C TYR A 27 2.66 16.51 -25.25
N GLY A 28 3.78 15.79 -25.15
CA GLY A 28 5.10 16.37 -24.87
C GLY A 28 5.17 17.11 -23.54
N VAL A 29 4.51 16.56 -22.51
CA VAL A 29 4.45 17.13 -21.16
C VAL A 29 5.01 16.13 -20.13
N SER A 30 5.22 16.57 -18.90
CA SER A 30 5.63 15.64 -17.85
C SER A 30 4.47 14.79 -17.35
N LYS A 31 4.75 13.54 -16.95
CA LYS A 31 3.81 12.67 -16.25
C LYS A 31 3.17 13.35 -15.03
N GLN A 32 3.95 14.17 -14.31
CA GLN A 32 3.49 14.91 -13.14
C GLN A 32 2.44 15.96 -13.51
N ALA A 33 2.58 16.63 -14.66
CA ALA A 33 1.61 17.61 -15.13
C ALA A 33 0.27 16.96 -15.51
N VAL A 34 0.30 15.79 -16.16
CA VAL A 34 -0.88 14.97 -16.44
C VAL A 34 -1.58 14.57 -15.15
N ASN A 35 -0.82 14.01 -14.20
CA ASN A 35 -1.36 13.55 -12.92
C ASN A 35 -2.01 14.69 -12.13
N LYS A 36 -1.35 15.86 -12.05
CA LYS A 36 -1.89 17.03 -11.37
C LYS A 36 -3.21 17.51 -11.99
N ARG A 37 -3.32 17.52 -13.32
CA ARG A 37 -4.57 17.90 -14.01
C ARG A 37 -5.69 16.90 -13.78
N LEU A 38 -5.41 15.60 -13.87
CA LEU A 38 -6.40 14.57 -13.57
C LEU A 38 -6.92 14.68 -12.13
N LEU A 39 -6.02 14.92 -11.16
CA LEU A 39 -6.41 15.15 -9.76
C LEU A 39 -7.32 16.39 -9.61
N ASN A 40 -6.97 17.49 -10.27
CA ASN A 40 -7.79 18.71 -10.26
C ASN A 40 -9.16 18.51 -10.93
N ALA A 41 -9.24 17.62 -11.91
CA ALA A 41 -10.48 17.22 -12.58
C ALA A 41 -11.30 16.18 -11.78
N GLY A 42 -10.90 15.88 -10.53
CA GLY A 42 -11.57 14.91 -9.66
C GLY A 42 -11.30 13.46 -10.02
N ILE A 43 -10.44 13.18 -11.02
CA ILE A 43 -10.02 11.81 -11.35
C ILE A 43 -8.88 11.42 -10.45
N HIS A 44 -9.19 10.52 -9.53
CA HIS A 44 -8.19 9.87 -8.71
C HIS A 44 -7.93 8.50 -9.33
N ARG A 45 -6.78 8.34 -10.00
CA ARG A 45 -6.26 7.01 -10.42
C ARG A 45 -6.07 6.01 -9.28
N ARG A 46 -6.39 6.41 -8.05
CA ARG A 46 -6.41 5.56 -6.86
C ARG A 46 -7.59 4.58 -6.86
N ASP A 47 -8.54 4.73 -7.77
CA ASP A 47 -9.52 3.68 -8.07
C ASP A 47 -8.74 2.61 -8.88
N GLU A 48 -8.28 1.48 -8.36
CA GLU A 48 -9.05 0.34 -7.83
C GLU A 48 -8.22 -0.48 -6.81
N ILE A 49 -7.13 0.06 -6.29
CA ILE A 49 -6.25 -0.64 -5.35
C ILE A 49 -6.23 0.17 -4.07
N LEU A 50 -6.82 -0.37 -3.00
CA LEU A 50 -6.68 0.14 -1.64
C LEU A 50 -5.23 0.61 -1.43
N ASP A 51 -5.03 1.92 -1.26
CA ASP A 51 -3.67 2.44 -1.08
C ASP A 51 -3.16 1.92 0.25
N VAL A 52 -2.21 1.00 0.18
CA VAL A 52 -1.62 0.35 1.34
C VAL A 52 -1.04 1.37 2.32
N ASN A 53 -0.54 2.51 1.83
CA ASN A 53 -0.08 3.56 2.72
C ASN A 53 -1.25 4.23 3.45
N ASP A 54 -2.39 4.41 2.80
CA ASP A 54 -3.57 4.97 3.45
C ASP A 54 -4.16 3.99 4.47
N ILE A 55 -4.19 2.67 4.19
CA ILE A 55 -4.56 1.65 5.19
C ILE A 55 -3.67 1.78 6.42
N LEU A 56 -2.34 1.72 6.21
CA LEU A 56 -1.41 1.69 7.33
C LEU A 56 -1.38 3.03 8.10
N ARG A 57 -1.44 4.18 7.40
CA ARG A 57 -1.44 5.50 8.03
C ARG A 57 -2.72 5.73 8.83
N THR A 58 -3.88 5.42 8.26
CA THR A 58 -5.18 5.65 8.92
C THR A 58 -5.30 4.79 10.18
N MET A 59 -4.82 3.55 10.13
CA MET A 59 -5.01 2.61 11.23
C MET A 59 -3.98 2.78 12.34
N TRP A 60 -2.70 3.05 12.03
CA TRP A 60 -1.62 3.10 13.03
C TRP A 60 -1.03 4.49 13.29
N ASP A 61 -1.53 5.54 12.62
CA ASP A 61 -0.99 6.92 12.74
C ASP A 61 0.54 6.96 12.64
N ILE A 62 1.04 6.35 11.58
CA ILE A 62 2.47 6.11 11.44
C ILE A 62 3.18 7.45 11.22
N LYS A 63 4.14 7.76 12.11
CA LYS A 63 4.93 9.00 12.09
C LYS A 63 5.62 9.17 10.73
N SER A 64 5.33 10.30 10.09
CA SER A 64 6.01 10.77 8.89
C SER A 64 6.55 12.17 9.14
N ASN A 65 7.85 12.28 9.41
CA ASN A 65 8.50 13.58 9.53
C ASN A 65 9.01 14.03 8.16
N PRO A 66 8.69 15.24 7.69
CA PRO A 66 9.18 15.76 6.40
C PRO A 66 10.71 15.88 6.32
N THR A 67 11.38 15.97 7.47
CA THR A 67 12.80 16.31 7.59
C THR A 67 13.64 15.22 8.28
N GLY A 68 13.07 14.04 8.57
CA GLY A 68 13.75 12.98 9.34
C GLY A 68 13.36 11.56 8.91
N THR A 69 13.81 10.57 9.69
CA THR A 69 13.56 9.15 9.42
C THR A 69 12.09 8.83 9.59
N THR A 70 11.40 8.52 8.49
CA THR A 70 9.98 8.13 8.55
C THR A 70 9.85 6.67 8.95
N HIS A 71 8.90 6.33 9.83
CA HIS A 71 8.62 4.93 10.17
C HIS A 71 8.04 4.18 8.96
N HIS A 72 7.53 4.90 7.96
CA HIS A 72 7.02 4.39 6.69
C HIS A 72 8.09 3.76 5.79
N SER A 73 9.34 4.21 5.89
CA SER A 73 10.45 3.73 5.07
C SER A 73 11.26 2.63 5.74
N ARG A 74 10.99 2.31 7.01
CA ARG A 74 11.70 1.27 7.76
C ARG A 74 11.43 -0.11 7.14
N TYR A 75 12.42 -1.00 7.25
CA TYR A 75 12.39 -2.32 6.63
C TYR A 75 11.09 -3.10 6.93
N LYS A 76 10.67 -3.15 8.20
CA LYS A 76 9.46 -3.88 8.60
C LYS A 76 8.20 -3.29 7.98
N ALA A 77 8.10 -1.96 7.91
CA ALA A 77 7.02 -1.26 7.22
C ALA A 77 7.00 -1.59 5.72
N GLN A 78 8.16 -1.63 5.08
CA GLN A 78 8.27 -1.99 3.67
C GLN A 78 7.84 -3.44 3.41
N ARG A 79 8.12 -4.37 4.33
CA ARG A 79 7.70 -5.77 4.20
C ARG A 79 6.19 -5.94 4.30
N VAL A 80 5.54 -5.33 5.29
CA VAL A 80 4.08 -5.38 5.37
C VAL A 80 3.42 -4.66 4.18
N LYS A 81 3.99 -3.54 3.73
CA LYS A 81 3.48 -2.83 2.54
C LYS A 81 3.54 -3.71 1.29
N LEU A 82 4.68 -4.35 1.08
CA LEU A 82 4.90 -5.23 -0.05
C LEU A 82 3.95 -6.44 -0.03
N TRP A 83 3.75 -7.04 1.14
CA TRP A 83 2.81 -8.13 1.32
C TRP A 83 1.34 -7.71 1.09
N LEU A 84 0.92 -6.56 1.64
CA LEU A 84 -0.42 -6.03 1.39
C LEU A 84 -0.66 -5.74 -0.11
N ARG A 85 0.36 -5.22 -0.82
CA ARG A 85 0.30 -5.03 -2.28
C ARG A 85 0.13 -6.35 -3.04
N MET A 86 0.76 -7.43 -2.58
CA MET A 86 0.54 -8.76 -3.14
C MET A 86 -0.89 -9.23 -2.88
N ARG A 87 -1.41 -9.03 -1.65
CA ARG A 87 -2.77 -9.44 -1.25
C ARG A 87 -3.89 -8.75 -2.00
N ILE A 88 -3.71 -7.48 -2.34
CA ILE A 88 -4.67 -6.72 -3.17
C ILE A 88 -4.49 -6.97 -4.67
N GLY A 89 -3.57 -7.87 -5.08
CA GLY A 89 -3.37 -8.24 -6.48
C GLY A 89 -2.68 -7.15 -7.32
N ASP A 90 -1.78 -6.36 -6.73
CA ASP A 90 -1.05 -5.31 -7.46
C ASP A 90 -0.17 -5.90 -8.57
N LYS A 91 -0.67 -5.84 -9.82
CA LYS A 91 0.00 -6.34 -11.03
C LYS A 91 1.32 -5.63 -11.37
N ARG A 92 1.67 -4.55 -10.66
CA ARG A 92 2.93 -3.82 -10.85
C ARG A 92 4.08 -4.38 -10.02
N LEU A 93 3.84 -5.37 -9.16
CA LEU A 93 4.90 -6.02 -8.41
C LEU A 93 5.81 -6.83 -9.35
N SER A 94 7.12 -6.68 -9.20
CA SER A 94 8.08 -7.52 -9.90
C SER A 94 8.09 -8.95 -9.35
N ALA A 95 8.62 -9.92 -10.12
CA ALA A 95 8.78 -11.30 -9.65
C ALA A 95 9.59 -11.38 -8.36
N ALA A 96 10.67 -10.60 -8.25
CA ALA A 96 11.48 -10.52 -7.03
C ALA A 96 10.67 -9.97 -5.84
N GLN A 97 9.84 -8.96 -6.07
CA GLN A 97 8.96 -8.40 -5.05
C GLN A 97 7.91 -9.40 -4.57
N LEU A 98 7.34 -10.21 -5.47
CA LEU A 98 6.41 -11.28 -5.10
C LEU A 98 7.09 -12.37 -4.27
N VAL A 99 8.29 -12.81 -4.66
CA VAL A 99 9.08 -13.79 -3.89
C VAL A 99 9.37 -13.26 -2.49
N GLU A 100 9.77 -12.01 -2.38
CA GLU A 100 10.06 -11.36 -1.10
C GLU A 100 8.82 -11.20 -0.21
N ALA A 101 7.65 -10.91 -0.80
CA ALA A 101 6.37 -10.89 -0.08
C ALA A 101 6.01 -12.27 0.47
N ARG A 102 6.12 -13.33 -0.35
CA ARG A 102 5.83 -14.72 0.04
C ARG A 102 6.79 -15.23 1.11
N LYS A 103 8.08 -14.91 1.03
CA LYS A 103 9.06 -15.23 2.08
C LYS A 103 8.70 -14.58 3.41
N TRP A 104 8.29 -13.31 3.39
CA TRP A 104 7.87 -12.62 4.60
C TRP A 104 6.61 -13.23 5.20
N GLU A 105 5.61 -13.57 4.38
CA GLU A 105 4.41 -14.29 4.84
C GLU A 105 4.75 -15.63 5.49
N SER A 106 5.58 -16.44 4.83
CA SER A 106 6.02 -17.74 5.33
C SER A 106 6.74 -17.59 6.69
N ARG A 107 7.59 -16.58 6.82
CA ARG A 107 8.21 -16.24 8.11
C ARG A 107 7.16 -15.92 9.17
N MET A 108 6.15 -15.09 8.88
CA MET A 108 5.12 -14.73 9.85
C MET A 108 4.28 -15.92 10.30
N ARG A 109 4.04 -16.88 9.41
CA ARG A 109 3.39 -18.14 9.76
C ARG A 109 4.28 -19.00 10.66
N ALA A 110 5.57 -19.10 10.35
CA ALA A 110 6.50 -19.96 11.06
C ALA A 110 6.92 -19.41 12.43
N SER A 111 7.03 -18.08 12.60
CA SER A 111 7.57 -17.50 13.82
C SER A 111 6.56 -17.35 14.95
N GLY A 112 5.26 -17.43 14.67
CA GLY A 112 4.22 -17.16 15.67
C GLY A 112 4.25 -15.71 16.17
N GLU A 113 4.82 -14.80 15.40
CA GLU A 113 4.93 -13.38 15.73
C GLU A 113 3.80 -12.57 15.09
N VAL A 114 3.65 -11.33 15.58
CA VAL A 114 2.85 -10.28 14.99
C VAL A 114 3.68 -9.00 14.95
N LEU A 115 3.47 -8.17 13.92
CA LEU A 115 4.15 -6.90 13.78
C LEU A 115 3.42 -5.83 14.62
N GLY A 116 4.07 -5.31 15.66
CA GLY A 116 3.60 -4.17 16.44
C GLY A 116 4.10 -2.85 15.89
N TYR A 117 3.38 -1.77 16.21
CA TYR A 117 3.79 -0.40 15.98
C TYR A 117 3.74 0.38 17.29
N ASP A 118 4.83 1.09 17.60
CA ASP A 118 4.96 2.02 18.71
C ASP A 118 5.65 3.29 18.20
N PRO A 119 4.92 4.42 18.11
CA PRO A 119 5.46 5.67 17.59
C PRO A 119 6.61 6.25 18.42
N GLU A 120 6.78 5.83 19.68
CA GLU A 120 7.81 6.36 20.57
C GLU A 120 9.17 5.65 20.40
N THR A 121 9.20 4.54 19.67
CA THR A 121 10.45 3.84 19.35
C THR A 121 11.10 4.39 18.08
N GLU A 122 12.44 4.37 18.00
CA GLU A 122 13.20 4.87 16.84
C GLU A 122 12.86 4.16 15.51
N GLU A 123 12.57 2.86 15.61
CA GLU A 123 12.21 2.02 14.48
C GLU A 123 10.71 2.06 14.17
N GLY A 124 9.88 2.46 15.13
CA GLY A 124 8.42 2.40 15.07
C GLY A 124 7.86 0.97 15.13
N TRP A 125 8.45 0.07 14.36
CA TRP A 125 7.95 -1.27 14.12
C TRP A 125 8.78 -2.32 14.84
N TYR A 126 8.13 -3.28 15.46
CA TYR A 126 8.79 -4.39 16.17
C TYR A 126 8.00 -5.68 16.00
N TYR A 127 8.68 -6.82 16.11
CA TYR A 127 8.00 -8.11 16.18
C TYR A 127 7.79 -8.46 17.66
N ARG A 128 6.63 -9.02 17.98
CA ARG A 128 6.35 -9.59 19.30
C ARG A 128 5.63 -10.93 19.15
N PRO A 129 5.67 -11.80 20.17
CA PRO A 129 4.84 -13.00 20.20
C PRO A 129 3.36 -12.65 20.01
N ARG A 130 2.68 -13.48 19.22
CA ARG A 130 1.24 -13.41 18.99
C ARG A 130 0.48 -13.78 20.26
N THR A 131 -0.60 -13.04 20.52
CA THR A 131 -1.56 -13.33 21.60
C THR A 131 -2.88 -13.80 21.00
N SER A 132 -3.78 -14.31 21.83
CA SER A 132 -5.13 -14.70 21.40
C SER A 132 -5.94 -13.53 20.81
N ALA A 133 -5.71 -12.31 21.28
CA ALA A 133 -6.38 -11.11 20.77
C ALA A 133 -5.98 -10.74 19.33
N ASP A 134 -4.77 -11.12 18.92
CA ASP A 134 -4.26 -10.84 17.57
C ASP A 134 -4.90 -11.74 16.51
N GLY A 135 -5.43 -12.91 16.91
CA GLY A 135 -6.02 -13.87 15.98
C GLY A 135 -5.06 -14.22 14.84
N LYS A 136 -5.50 -13.99 13.59
CA LYS A 136 -4.71 -14.23 12.37
C LYS A 136 -3.95 -12.99 11.86
N LEU A 137 -4.02 -11.84 12.54
CA LEU A 137 -3.49 -10.59 12.01
C LEU A 137 -1.96 -10.61 11.87
N VAL A 138 -1.41 -10.08 10.78
CA VAL A 138 0.04 -9.88 10.63
C VAL A 138 0.54 -8.62 11.33
N VAL A 139 -0.35 -7.66 11.58
CA VAL A 139 -0.07 -6.43 12.32
C VAL A 139 -0.99 -6.34 13.53
N ALA A 140 -0.43 -6.05 14.70
CA ALA A 140 -1.19 -5.92 15.94
C ALA A 140 -2.14 -4.73 15.84
N TRP A 141 -3.42 -4.99 16.11
CA TRP A 141 -4.43 -3.94 16.07
C TRP A 141 -4.29 -3.00 17.29
N PRO A 142 -4.32 -1.67 17.13
CA PRO A 142 -4.30 -0.75 18.26
C PRO A 142 -5.56 -0.93 19.12
N ALA A 143 -5.40 -1.15 20.42
CA ALA A 143 -6.51 -1.46 21.32
C ALA A 143 -7.49 -0.28 21.51
N ASP A 144 -7.03 0.93 21.26
CA ASP A 144 -7.76 2.20 21.38
C ASP A 144 -8.55 2.56 20.11
N ARG A 145 -8.52 1.71 19.06
CA ARG A 145 -9.15 2.02 17.77
C ARG A 145 -10.23 1.01 17.40
N PRO A 146 -11.36 1.48 16.81
CA PRO A 146 -12.35 0.58 16.24
C PRO A 146 -11.69 -0.26 15.15
N ARG A 147 -12.13 -1.52 15.01
CA ARG A 147 -11.68 -2.36 13.89
C ARG A 147 -12.15 -1.76 12.57
N ALA A 148 -11.33 -1.93 11.53
CA ALA A 148 -11.73 -1.61 10.17
C ALA A 148 -12.87 -2.50 9.69
N ASP A 149 -13.41 -2.19 8.51
CA ASP A 149 -14.35 -3.06 7.83
C ASP A 149 -13.75 -4.45 7.54
N ALA A 150 -14.63 -5.42 7.28
CA ALA A 150 -14.24 -6.80 7.06
C ALA A 150 -13.28 -7.01 5.88
N GLN A 151 -13.36 -6.15 4.85
CA GLN A 151 -12.48 -6.24 3.68
C GLN A 151 -11.04 -5.88 4.07
N VAL A 152 -10.84 -4.77 4.77
CA VAL A 152 -9.51 -4.35 5.25
C VAL A 152 -8.97 -5.34 6.28
N MET A 153 -9.82 -5.82 7.20
CA MET A 153 -9.43 -6.83 8.18
C MET A 153 -8.97 -8.12 7.49
N GLY A 154 -9.71 -8.60 6.49
CA GLY A 154 -9.33 -9.79 5.72
C GLY A 154 -7.98 -9.65 5.02
N LEU A 155 -7.61 -8.46 4.55
CA LEU A 155 -6.29 -8.20 3.96
C LEU A 155 -5.14 -8.29 4.97
N LEU A 156 -5.40 -7.99 6.24
CA LEU A 156 -4.41 -7.98 7.31
C LEU A 156 -4.26 -9.35 8.00
N GLU A 157 -5.14 -10.30 7.73
CA GLU A 157 -5.07 -11.65 8.30
C GLU A 157 -4.19 -12.56 7.45
N LEU A 158 -3.38 -13.41 8.07
CA LEU A 158 -2.71 -14.52 7.37
C LEU A 158 -3.78 -15.43 6.75
N PRO A 159 -3.70 -15.72 5.43
CA PRO A 159 -4.65 -16.65 4.80
C PRO A 159 -4.44 -18.06 5.37
N GLU A 160 -5.43 -18.94 5.28
CA GLU A 160 -5.26 -20.32 5.80
C GLU A 160 -4.25 -21.11 4.95
N GLU A 161 -4.36 -20.99 3.64
CA GLU A 161 -3.49 -21.62 2.66
C GLU A 161 -2.57 -20.57 2.00
N PRO A 162 -1.32 -20.95 1.65
CA PRO A 162 -0.45 -20.06 0.89
C PRO A 162 -1.11 -19.74 -0.47
N PRO A 163 -0.96 -18.51 -1.00
CA PRO A 163 -1.54 -18.16 -2.29
C PRO A 163 -0.98 -19.08 -3.39
N GLU A 164 -1.88 -19.68 -4.18
CA GLU A 164 -1.51 -20.53 -5.33
C GLU A 164 -0.44 -19.83 -6.18
N GLU A 165 0.59 -20.58 -6.58
CA GLU A 165 1.60 -20.11 -7.52
C GLU A 165 0.95 -19.91 -8.91
N ARG A 166 0.35 -18.74 -9.12
CA ARG A 166 -0.08 -18.26 -10.43
C ARG A 166 1.05 -17.55 -11.16
#